data_AF-A0A2W6Q3S2-F1
#
_entry.id   AF-A0A2W6Q3S2-F1
#
_cell.length_a   1.000
_cell.length_b   1.000
_cell.length_c   1.000
_cell.angle_alpha   90.00
_cell.angle_beta   90.00
_cell.angle_gamma   90.00
#
_symmetry.space_group_name_H-M   'P 1'
#
loop_
_entity.id
_entity.type
_entity.pdbx_description
1 polymer ?
#
loop_
_entity_poly.entity_id
_entity_poly.type
_entity_poly.pdbx_seq_one_letter_code
_entity_poly.pdbx_strand_id
1 'polypeptide(L)'
;SLLLWGMSAAVFTVGEIIYAPGEYMLIDHIAPPGMKASYFSAQSLGWLGAAINPLVSGVVLTSLPPSSLFVILALVIIAAWVLMLKGIRAKPWGQPALC
;
A
#
# COMPACT_ATOMS: atom_id res chain seq x y z
N SER A 1 9.65 11.31 -23.41
CA SER A 1 10.21 12.67 -23.26
C SER A 1 10.43 12.95 -21.77
N LEU A 2 11.38 13.83 -21.43
CA LEU A 2 11.69 14.17 -20.03
C LEU A 2 10.50 14.77 -19.28
N LEU A 3 9.68 15.58 -19.96
CA LEU A 3 8.48 16.19 -19.38
C LEU A 3 7.45 15.15 -18.94
N LEU A 4 7.18 14.14 -19.77
CA LEU A 4 6.23 13.07 -19.42
C LEU A 4 6.71 12.28 -18.20
N TRP A 5 8.00 11.98 -18.13
CA TRP A 5 8.59 11.32 -16.96
C TRP A 5 8.46 12.18 -15.70
N GLY A 6 8.77 13.48 -15.79
CA GLY A 6 8.67 14.42 -14.66
C GLY A 6 7.24 14.59 -14.16
N MET A 7 6.26 14.69 -15.06
CA MET A 7 4.83 14.74 -14.70
C MET A 7 4.37 13.45 -14.01
N SER A 8 4.77 12.30 -14.53
CA SER A 8 4.45 11.01 -13.91
C SER A 8 5.07 10.87 -12.52
N ALA A 9 6.33 11.28 -12.35
CA ALA A 9 6.99 11.28 -11.05
C ALA A 9 6.29 12.20 -10.04
N ALA A 10 5.91 13.41 -10.45
CA ALA A 10 5.17 14.34 -9.60
C ALA A 10 3.82 13.76 -9.14
N VAL A 11 3.04 13.19 -10.05
CA VAL A 11 1.75 12.54 -9.71
C VAL A 11 1.97 11.36 -8.77
N PHE A 12 2.98 10.53 -9.02
CA PHE A 12 3.31 9.39 -8.17
C PHE A 12 3.67 9.83 -6.75
N THR A 13 4.54 10.83 -6.60
CA THR A 13 4.95 11.36 -5.29
C THR A 13 3.79 11.99 -4.53
N VAL A 14 2.89 12.72 -5.20
CA VAL A 14 1.67 13.25 -4.56
C VAL A 14 0.81 12.09 -4.02
N GLY A 15 0.68 11.01 -4.79
CA GLY A 15 0.01 9.79 -4.35
C GLY A 15 0.65 9.17 -3.11
N GLU A 16 1.98 9.01 -3.09
CA GLU A 16 2.73 8.47 -1.95
C GLU A 16 2.53 9.30 -0.68
N ILE A 17 2.58 10.64 -0.79
CA ILE A 17 2.42 11.55 0.35
C ILE A 17 1.03 11.42 0.98
N ILE A 18 -0.01 11.14 0.19
CA ILE A 18 -1.37 10.91 0.70
C ILE A 18 -1.50 9.49 1.26
N TYR A 19 -0.91 8.51 0.56
CA TYR A 19 -0.99 7.10 0.92
C TYR A 19 -0.30 6.80 2.25
N ALA A 20 0.89 7.35 2.50
CA ALA A 20 1.68 7.08 3.70
C ALA A 20 0.92 7.35 5.01
N PRO A 21 0.31 8.53 5.27
CA PRO A 21 -0.54 8.71 6.45
C PRO A 21 -1.85 7.93 6.35
N GLY A 22 -2.38 7.73 5.14
CA GLY A 22 -3.62 7.01 4.90
C GLY A 22 -3.60 5.57 5.37
N GLU A 23 -2.49 4.84 5.15
CA GLU A 23 -2.37 3.46 5.64
C GLU A 23 -2.36 3.37 7.18
N TYR A 24 -1.69 4.31 7.86
CA TYR A 24 -1.67 4.34 9.32
C TYR A 24 -3.04 4.69 9.90
N MET A 25 -3.76 5.63 9.28
CA MET A 25 -5.14 5.95 9.67
C MET A 25 -6.08 4.77 9.48
N LEU A 26 -5.91 4.00 8.40
CA LEU A 26 -6.69 2.79 8.15
C LEU A 26 -6.43 1.73 9.22
N ILE A 27 -5.16 1.51 9.58
CA ILE A 27 -4.79 0.56 10.63
C ILE A 27 -5.39 0.95 11.98
N ASP A 28 -5.34 2.23 12.33
CA ASP A 28 -5.93 2.73 13.57
C ASP A 28 -7.46 2.55 13.59
N HIS A 29 -8.11 2.72 12.42
CA HIS A 29 -9.55 2.54 12.26
C HIS A 29 -10.01 1.09 12.44
N ILE A 30 -9.25 0.12 11.93
CA ILE A 30 -9.61 -1.31 11.99
C ILE A 30 -9.17 -1.98 13.30
N ALA A 31 -8.18 -1.42 14.02
CA ALA A 31 -7.61 -2.04 15.20
C ALA A 31 -8.54 -1.90 16.43
N PRO A 32 -8.90 -3.00 17.09
CA PRO A 32 -9.72 -2.94 18.30
C PRO A 32 -8.94 -2.35 19.49
N PRO A 33 -9.64 -1.85 20.53
CA PRO A 33 -9.01 -1.32 21.73
C PRO A 33 -8.02 -2.33 22.33
N GLY A 34 -6.80 -1.88 22.66
CA GLY A 34 -5.75 -2.71 23.23
C GLY A 34 -4.95 -3.57 22.24
N MET A 35 -5.37 -3.71 20.98
CA MET A 35 -4.61 -4.48 19.96
C MET A 35 -3.85 -3.62 18.95
N LYS A 36 -3.90 -2.30 19.07
CA LYS A 36 -3.23 -1.36 18.13
C LYS A 36 -1.76 -1.71 17.92
N ALA A 37 -1.03 -2.05 18.99
CA ALA A 37 0.38 -2.43 18.91
C ALA A 37 0.62 -3.65 18.00
N SER A 38 -0.22 -4.68 18.10
CA SER A 38 -0.12 -5.87 17.24
C SER A 38 -0.44 -5.54 15.78
N TYR A 39 -1.42 -4.68 15.51
CA TYR A 39 -1.76 -4.26 14.15
C TYR A 39 -0.64 -3.42 13.50
N PHE A 40 -0.04 -2.48 14.23
CA PHE A 40 1.14 -1.75 13.74
C PHE A 40 2.37 -2.66 13.60
N SER A 41 2.53 -3.68 14.44
CA SER A 41 3.60 -4.66 14.25
C SER A 41 3.42 -5.49 12.97
N ALA A 42 2.18 -5.77 12.56
CA ALA A 42 1.88 -6.41 11.29
C ALA A 42 2.13 -5.47 10.10
N GLN A 43 1.91 -4.16 10.24
CA GLN A 43 2.26 -3.17 9.21
C GLN A 43 3.75 -3.19 8.88
N SER A 44 4.63 -3.48 9.85
CA SER A 44 6.06 -3.61 9.61
C SER A 44 6.41 -4.70 8.58
N LEU A 45 5.53 -5.67 8.29
CA LEU A 45 5.71 -6.61 7.18
C LEU A 45 5.74 -5.91 5.82
N GLY A 46 5.22 -4.70 5.70
CA GLY A 46 5.36 -3.85 4.52
C GLY A 46 6.83 -3.61 4.14
N TRP A 47 7.73 -3.52 5.11
CA TRP A 47 9.18 -3.39 4.87
C TRP A 47 9.77 -4.63 4.19
N LEU A 48 9.25 -5.82 4.48
CA LEU A 48 9.64 -7.04 3.78
C LEU A 48 9.20 -6.98 2.31
N GLY A 49 7.99 -6.49 2.04
CA GLY A 49 7.52 -6.24 0.68
C GLY A 49 8.41 -5.26 -0.08
N ALA A 50 8.81 -4.17 0.57
CA ALA A 50 9.75 -3.19 0.01
C ALA A 50 11.11 -3.82 -0.33
N ALA A 51 11.63 -4.71 0.53
CA ALA A 51 12.88 -5.41 0.28
C ALA A 51 12.79 -6.44 -0.85
N ILE A 52 11.64 -7.09 -1.03
CA ILE A 52 11.40 -8.09 -2.08
C ILE A 52 11.18 -7.42 -3.45
N ASN A 53 10.68 -6.19 -3.49
CA ASN A 53 10.31 -5.50 -4.73
C ASN A 53 11.46 -5.39 -5.76
N PRO A 54 12.71 -4.99 -5.40
CA PRO A 54 13.85 -5.00 -6.33
C PRO A 54 14.16 -6.37 -6.92
N LEU A 55 14.02 -7.45 -6.14
CA LEU A 55 14.25 -8.81 -6.62
C LEU A 55 13.23 -9.19 -7.69
N VAL A 56 11.94 -8.99 -7.39
CA VAL A 56 10.85 -9.33 -8.33
C VAL A 56 10.93 -8.47 -9.59
N SER A 57 11.08 -7.15 -9.43
CA SER A 57 11.19 -6.23 -10.57
C SER A 57 12.43 -6.53 -11.43
N GLY A 58 13.56 -6.89 -10.83
CA GLY A 58 14.76 -7.32 -11.56
C GLY A 58 14.55 -8.58 -12.39
N VAL A 59 13.86 -9.59 -11.84
CA VAL A 59 13.49 -10.80 -12.58
C VAL A 59 12.56 -10.48 -13.76
N VAL A 60 11.55 -9.62 -13.54
CA VAL A 60 10.65 -9.17 -14.61
C VAL A 60 11.42 -8.46 -15.72
N LEU A 61 12.30 -7.52 -15.38
CA LEU A 61 13.09 -6.76 -16.36
C LEU A 61 14.09 -7.62 -17.14
N THR A 62 14.52 -8.75 -16.57
CA THR A 62 15.43 -9.69 -17.24
C THR A 62 14.70 -10.65 -18.18
N SER A 63 13.44 -10.98 -17.86
CA SER A 63 12.71 -12.08 -18.53
C SER A 63 11.60 -11.59 -19.48
N LEU A 64 11.13 -10.35 -19.33
CA LEU A 64 9.96 -9.79 -20.02
C LEU A 64 10.28 -8.42 -20.62
N PRO A 65 9.47 -7.92 -21.58
CA PRO A 65 9.61 -6.55 -22.08
C PRO A 65 9.48 -5.52 -20.95
N PRO A 66 10.24 -4.41 -20.95
CA PRO A 66 10.23 -3.42 -19.86
C PRO A 66 8.85 -2.82 -19.55
N SER A 67 7.96 -2.73 -20.54
CA SER A 67 6.59 -2.26 -20.38
C SER A 67 5.75 -3.15 -19.44
N SER A 68 6.07 -4.45 -19.35
CA SER A 68 5.37 -5.40 -18.49
C SER A 68 5.48 -5.05 -17.00
N LEU A 69 6.60 -4.47 -16.56
CA LEU A 69 6.80 -4.07 -15.17
C LEU A 69 5.76 -3.05 -14.72
N PHE A 70 5.51 -2.03 -15.56
CA PHE A 70 4.53 -0.99 -15.25
C PHE A 70 3.10 -1.55 -15.19
N VAL A 71 2.76 -2.49 -16.08
CA VAL A 71 1.45 -3.16 -16.06
C VAL A 71 1.30 -3.99 -14.80
N ILE A 72 2.31 -4.77 -14.43
CA ILE A 72 2.30 -5.60 -13.21
C ILE A 72 2.15 -4.72 -11.97
N LEU A 73 2.95 -3.67 -11.83
CA LEU A 73 2.88 -2.74 -10.70
C LEU A 73 1.51 -2.05 -10.62
N ALA A 74 0.95 -1.63 -11.75
CA ALA A 74 -0.39 -1.04 -11.79
C ALA A 74 -1.46 -2.01 -11.29
N LEU A 75 -1.41 -3.29 -11.71
CA LEU A 75 -2.35 -4.31 -11.25
C LEU A 75 -2.21 -4.58 -9.75
N VAL A 76 -0.98 -4.63 -9.22
CA VAL A 76 -0.71 -4.82 -7.79
C VAL A 76 -1.24 -3.64 -6.98
N ILE A 77 -1.04 -2.40 -7.43
CA ILE A 77 -1.56 -1.19 -6.78
C ILE A 77 -3.09 -1.18 -6.80
N ILE A 78 -3.73 -1.55 -7.91
CA ILE A 78 -5.19 -1.66 -8.00
C ILE A 78 -5.71 -2.72 -7.01
N ALA A 79 -5.05 -3.88 -6.92
CA ALA A 79 -5.40 -4.91 -5.96
C ALA A 79 -5.27 -4.41 -4.51
N ALA A 80 -4.16 -3.75 -4.18
CA ALA A 80 -3.94 -3.13 -2.87
C ALA A 80 -5.01 -2.08 -2.54
N TRP A 81 -5.36 -1.23 -3.50
CA TRP A 81 -6.41 -0.22 -3.35
C TRP A 81 -7.78 -0.86 -3.08
N VAL A 82 -8.15 -1.93 -3.80
CA VAL A 82 -9.39 -2.68 -3.55
C VAL A 82 -9.40 -3.29 -2.14
N LEU A 83 -8.26 -3.80 -1.66
CA LEU A 83 -8.15 -4.31 -0.28
C LEU A 83 -8.28 -3.18 0.76
N MET A 84 -7.70 -2.00 0.50
CA MET A 84 -7.90 -0.83 1.37
C MET A 84 -9.36 -0.41 1.44
N LEU A 85 -10.07 -0.36 0.32
CA LEU A 85 -11.51 -0.05 0.30
C LEU A 85 -12.32 -1.06 1.12
N LYS A 86 -11.94 -2.35 1.11
CA LYS A 86 -12.56 -3.37 1.97
C LYS A 86 -12.25 -3.11 3.44
N GLY A 87 -11.01 -2.73 3.77
CA GLY A 87 -10.60 -2.38 5.14
C GLY A 87 -11.35 -1.17 5.68
N ILE A 88 -11.51 -0.11 4.88
CA ILE A 88 -12.26 1.10 5.26
C ILE A 88 -13.74 0.77 5.54
N ARG A 89 -14.29 -0.20 4.82
CA ARG A 89 -15.69 -0.65 5.00
C ARG A 89 -15.85 -1.69 6.10
N ALA A 90 -14.76 -2.22 6.66
CA ALA A 90 -14.83 -3.18 7.74
C ALA A 90 -15.38 -2.50 8.99
N LYS A 91 -16.44 -3.07 9.58
CA LYS A 91 -17.03 -2.53 10.81
C LYS A 91 -15.98 -2.57 11.93
N PRO A 92 -15.75 -1.48 12.67
CA PRO A 92 -14.89 -1.50 13.85
C PRO A 92 -15.37 -2.61 14.79
N TRP A 93 -14.48 -3.55 15.11
CA TRP A 93 -14.81 -4.68 15.96
C TRP A 93 -15.17 -4.18 17.35
N GLY A 94 -16.42 -4.43 17.76
CA GLY A 94 -16.96 -4.29 19.11
C GLY A 94 -16.37 -3.15 19.93
N GLN A 95 -16.96 -1.96 19.84
CA GLN A 95 -16.96 -1.04 20.97
C GLN A 95 -17.95 -1.61 22.00
N PRO A 96 -17.54 -2.14 23.16
CA PRO A 96 -18.43 -2.07 24.29
C PRO A 96 -18.66 -0.58 24.53
N ALA A 97 -19.92 -0.15 24.54
CA ALA A 97 -20.28 1.16 25.05
C ALA A 97 -19.78 1.24 26.50
N LEU A 98 -18.62 1.83 26.72
CA LEU A 98 -18.15 2.17 28.06
C LEU A 98 -18.79 3.51 28.39
N CYS A 99 -19.91 3.43 29.12
CA CYS A 99 -20.42 4.50 29.97
C CYS A 99 -19.40 4.87 31.04
#